data_AF-A0A9D6BND0-F1
#
_entry.id   AF-A0A9D6BND0-F1
#
_cell.length_a   1.000
_cell.length_b   1.000
_cell.length_c   1.000
_cell.angle_alpha   90.00
_cell.angle_beta   90.00
_cell.angle_gamma   90.00
#
_symmetry.space_group_name_H-M   'P 1'
#
loop_
_entity.id
_entity.type
_entity.pdbx_description
1 polymer ?
#
loop_
_entity_poly.entity_id
_entity_poly.type
_entity_poly.pdbx_seq_one_letter_code
_entity_poly.pdbx_strand_id
1 'polypeptide(L)'
;MTAFVMIGRCLTALVGGYAAAAGVASLTARLLPIARAEATGWGMIISFLIFAILGLWAFHQPRLTRVATVIWGLAALSIGACYLLGVRA
;
A
#
# COMPACT_ATOMS: atom_id res chain seq x y z
N MET A 1 8.63 -24.52 4.14
CA MET A 1 7.52 -23.57 3.85
C MET A 1 6.61 -24.25 2.85
N THR A 2 5.34 -24.50 3.16
CA THR A 2 4.44 -25.20 2.22
C THR A 2 4.12 -24.29 1.03
N ALA A 3 3.87 -24.88 -0.15
CA ALA A 3 3.60 -24.12 -1.37
C ALA A 3 2.46 -23.08 -1.18
N PHE A 4 1.42 -23.46 -0.44
CA PHE A 4 0.29 -22.58 -0.12
C PHE A 4 0.70 -21.32 0.66
N VAL A 5 1.59 -21.46 1.65
CA VAL A 5 2.09 -20.32 2.44
C VAL A 5 2.89 -19.37 1.56
N MET A 6 3.68 -19.90 0.62
CA MET A 6 4.48 -19.07 -0.28
C MET A 6 3.61 -18.35 -1.32
N ILE A 7 2.61 -19.03 -1.88
CA ILE A 7 1.60 -18.42 -2.76
C ILE A 7 0.88 -17.28 -2.03
N GLY A 8 0.39 -17.53 -0.82
CA GLY A 8 -0.27 -16.51 -0.01
C GLY A 8 0.63 -15.30 0.26
N ARG A 9 1.94 -15.52 0.46
CA ARG A 9 2.92 -14.45 0.67
C ARG A 9 3.17 -13.65 -0.61
N CYS A 10 3.32 -14.32 -1.75
CA CYS A 10 3.44 -13.66 -3.06
C CYS A 10 2.20 -12.84 -3.39
N LEU A 11 1.00 -13.39 -3.19
CA LEU A 11 -0.26 -12.68 -3.43
C LEU A 11 -0.40 -11.47 -2.51
N THR A 12 -0.05 -11.61 -1.23
CA THR A 12 -0.09 -10.49 -0.29
C THR A 12 0.91 -9.41 -0.67
N ALA A 13 2.14 -9.78 -1.04
CA ALA A 13 3.19 -8.83 -1.43
C ALA A 13 2.83 -8.10 -2.73
N LEU A 14 2.33 -8.81 -3.74
CA LEU A 14 1.99 -8.24 -5.04
C LEU A 14 0.67 -7.47 -4.99
N VAL A 15 -0.43 -8.14 -4.64
CA VAL A 15 -1.78 -7.55 -4.72
C VAL A 15 -2.02 -6.63 -3.53
N GLY A 16 -1.79 -7.14 -2.31
CA GLY A 16 -1.96 -6.35 -1.10
C GLY A 16 -0.99 -5.17 -1.04
N GLY A 17 0.28 -5.41 -1.39
CA GLY A 17 1.30 -4.36 -1.41
C GLY A 17 0.97 -3.26 -2.41
N TYR A 18 0.47 -3.62 -3.60
CA TYR A 18 0.08 -2.65 -4.62
C TYR A 18 -1.13 -1.82 -4.15
N ALA A 19 -2.14 -2.49 -3.60
CA ALA A 19 -3.33 -1.82 -3.05
C ALA A 19 -2.96 -0.85 -1.92
N ALA A 20 -2.05 -1.26 -1.01
CA ALA A 20 -1.55 -0.39 0.05
C ALA A 20 -0.76 0.80 -0.49
N ALA A 21 0.17 0.58 -1.43
CA ALA A 21 0.96 1.64 -2.03
C ALA A 21 0.08 2.65 -2.79
N ALA A 22 -0.88 2.17 -3.58
CA ALA A 22 -1.82 3.01 -4.32
C ALA A 22 -2.75 3.80 -3.38
N GLY A 23 -3.25 3.18 -2.31
CA GLY A 23 -4.07 3.84 -1.30
C GLY A 23 -3.31 4.94 -0.56
N VAL A 24 -2.08 4.66 -0.11
CA VAL A 24 -1.23 5.67 0.55
C VAL A 24 -0.87 6.80 -0.42
N ALA A 25 -0.48 6.51 -1.66
CA ALA A 25 -0.20 7.54 -2.66
C ALA A 25 -1.42 8.43 -2.93
N SER A 26 -2.61 7.83 -2.98
CA SER A 26 -3.87 8.55 -3.15
C SER A 26 -4.20 9.43 -1.95
N LEU A 27 -3.90 8.99 -0.73
CA LEU A 27 -4.03 9.82 0.47
C LEU A 27 -3.05 10.99 0.46
N THR A 28 -1.79 10.74 0.11
CA THR A 28 -0.76 11.78 -0.01
C THR A 28 -1.22 12.88 -0.96
N ALA A 29 -1.77 12.53 -2.13
CA ALA A 29 -2.30 13.48 -3.09
C ALA A 29 -3.48 14.33 -2.55
N ARG A 30 -4.26 13.80 -1.61
CA ARG A 30 -5.41 14.49 -1.00
C ARG A 30 -5.03 15.36 0.18
N LEU A 31 -4.06 14.92 0.98
CA LEU A 31 -3.69 15.55 2.25
C LEU A 31 -2.61 16.62 2.10
N LEU A 32 -1.75 16.55 1.06
CA LEU A 32 -0.69 17.53 0.89
C LEU A 32 -1.25 18.93 0.57
N PRO A 33 -0.87 19.98 1.30
CA PRO A 33 -1.34 21.34 1.06
C PRO A 33 -0.55 22.03 -0.07
N ILE A 34 -0.42 21.39 -1.24
CA ILE A 34 0.24 21.94 -2.44
C ILE A 34 -0.66 21.78 -3.67
N ALA A 35 -0.18 22.20 -4.83
CA ALA A 35 -0.88 22.04 -6.10
C ALA A 35 -1.20 20.56 -6.36
N ARG A 36 -2.41 20.27 -6.86
CA ARG A 36 -2.91 18.91 -7.06
C ARG A 36 -2.00 18.06 -7.96
N ALA A 37 -1.47 18.67 -9.03
CA ALA A 37 -0.58 17.99 -9.96
C ALA A 37 0.73 17.57 -9.28
N GLU A 38 1.33 18.46 -8.50
CA GLU A 38 2.56 18.17 -7.75
C GLU A 38 2.31 17.12 -6.66
N ALA A 39 1.22 17.23 -5.90
CA ALA A 39 0.86 16.26 -4.86
C ALA A 39 0.67 14.85 -5.43
N THR A 40 0.07 14.75 -6.62
CA THR A 40 -0.08 13.48 -7.34
C THR A 40 1.28 12.94 -7.81
N GLY A 41 2.15 13.81 -8.34
CA GLY A 41 3.51 13.44 -8.75
C GLY A 41 4.33 12.87 -7.58
N TRP A 42 4.32 13.56 -6.43
CA TRP A 42 4.96 13.06 -5.20
C TRP A 42 4.37 11.73 -4.73
N GLY A 43 3.04 11.59 -4.77
CA GLY A 43 2.35 10.35 -4.47
C GLY A 43 2.83 9.19 -5.35
N MET A 44 2.94 9.40 -6.67
CA MET A 44 3.44 8.37 -7.61
C MET A 44 4.90 8.00 -7.34
N ILE A 45 5.79 8.98 -7.10
CA ILE A 45 7.21 8.71 -6.82
C ILE A 45 7.36 7.85 -5.56
N ILE A 46 6.66 8.23 -4.49
CA ILE A 46 6.75 7.53 -3.20
C ILE A 46 6.07 6.15 -3.26
N SER A 47 5.04 5.97 -4.11
CA SER A 47 4.32 4.69 -4.23
C SER A 47 5.24 3.52 -4.58
N PHE A 48 6.25 3.74 -5.42
CA PHE A 48 7.21 2.71 -5.81
C PHE A 48 8.08 2.28 -4.62
N LEU A 49 8.56 3.24 -3.84
CA LEU A 49 9.33 2.96 -2.63
C LEU A 49 8.52 2.19 -1.60
N ILE A 50 7.26 2.60 -1.36
CA ILE A 50 6.36 1.89 -0.45
C ILE A 50 6.14 0.45 -0.93
N PHE A 51 5.84 0.25 -2.21
CA PHE A 51 5.62 -1.07 -2.77
C PHE A 51 6.84 -1.98 -2.62
N ALA A 52 8.03 -1.48 -2.96
CA ALA A 52 9.28 -2.22 -2.83
C ALA A 52 9.59 -2.58 -1.38
N ILE A 53 9.43 -1.65 -0.44
CA ILE A 53 9.64 -1.87 0.99
C ILE A 53 8.66 -2.93 1.53
N LEU A 54 7.37 -2.82 1.19
CA LEU A 54 6.36 -3.80 1.62
C LEU A 54 6.66 -5.20 1.04
N GLY A 55 7.09 -5.27 -0.22
CA GLY A 55 7.51 -6.51 -0.86
C GLY A 55 8.70 -7.15 -0.14
N LEU A 56 9.81 -6.41 0.04
CA LEU A 56 11.00 -6.89 0.76
C LEU A 56 10.66 -7.31 2.19
N TRP A 57 9.86 -6.51 2.89
CA TRP A 57 9.44 -6.80 4.26
C TRP A 57 8.56 -8.06 4.35
N ALA A 58 7.66 -8.27 3.38
CA ALA A 58 6.83 -9.47 3.30
C ALA A 58 7.66 -10.75 3.21
N PHE A 59 8.81 -10.69 2.53
CA PHE A 59 9.73 -11.83 2.43
C PHE A 59 10.67 -11.96 3.63
N HIS A 60 11.05 -10.85 4.24
CA HIS A 60 11.88 -10.82 5.46
C HIS A 60 11.12 -11.36 6.70
N GLN A 61 9.83 -11.04 6.86
CA GLN A 61 9.09 -11.43 8.05
C GLN A 61 8.72 -12.93 8.08
N PRO A 62 8.95 -13.64 9.20
CA PRO A 62 8.69 -15.08 9.26
C PRO A 62 7.20 -15.46 9.27
N ARG A 63 6.35 -14.60 9.86
CA ARG A 63 4.93 -14.91 10.11
C ARG A 63 4.06 -14.34 9.00
N LEU A 64 3.50 -15.22 8.17
CA LEU A 64 2.59 -14.83 7.09
C LEU A 64 1.37 -14.06 7.59
N THR A 65 0.79 -14.45 8.72
CA THR A 65 -0.37 -13.77 9.30
C THR A 65 -0.09 -12.31 9.58
N ARG A 66 1.07 -11.99 10.17
CA ARG A 66 1.50 -10.62 10.45
C ARG A 66 1.68 -9.81 9.17
N VAL A 67 2.28 -10.42 8.14
CA VAL A 67 2.47 -9.78 6.83
C VAL A 67 1.13 -9.45 6.20
N ALA A 68 0.21 -10.42 6.17
CA ALA A 68 -1.13 -10.26 5.64
C ALA A 68 -1.92 -9.19 6.39
N THR A 69 -1.97 -9.23 7.72
CA THR A 69 -2.72 -8.24 8.51
C THR A 69 -2.21 -6.82 8.32
N VAL A 70 -0.89 -6.64 8.24
CA VAL A 70 -0.30 -5.30 8.07
C VAL A 70 -0.55 -4.78 6.67
N ILE A 71 -0.26 -5.56 5.63
CA ILE A 71 -0.37 -5.11 4.24
C ILE A 71 -1.84 -4.89 3.86
N TRP A 72 -2.71 -5.87 4.12
CA TRP A 72 -4.14 -5.73 3.82
C TRP A 72 -4.83 -4.72 4.73
N GLY A 73 -4.42 -4.62 5.99
CA GLY A 73 -4.90 -3.59 6.91
C GLY A 73 -4.55 -2.19 6.42
N LEU A 74 -3.30 -1.97 6.00
CA LEU A 74 -2.87 -0.70 5.42
C LEU A 74 -3.63 -0.37 4.13
N ALA A 75 -3.84 -1.35 3.25
CA ALA A 75 -4.65 -1.19 2.06
C ALA A 75 -6.10 -0.78 2.41
N ALA A 76 -6.77 -1.53 3.27
CA ALA A 76 -8.15 -1.24 3.66
C ALA A 76 -8.30 0.12 4.34
N LEU A 77 -7.39 0.47 5.27
CA LEU A 77 -7.41 1.75 5.98
C LEU A 77 -7.17 2.92 5.02
N SER A 78 -6.18 2.81 4.13
CA SER A 78 -5.85 3.89 3.20
C SER A 78 -6.93 4.13 2.16
N ILE A 79 -7.50 3.04 1.60
CA ILE A 79 -8.63 3.11 0.68
C ILE A 79 -9.88 3.64 1.39
N GLY A 80 -10.17 3.17 2.59
CA GLY A 80 -11.30 3.64 3.40
C GLY A 80 -11.18 5.13 3.73
N ALA A 81 -10.00 5.59 4.16
CA ALA A 81 -9.74 7.00 4.40
C ALA A 81 -9.88 7.83 3.12
N CYS A 82 -9.40 7.33 1.97
CA CYS A 82 -9.67 7.96 0.68
C CYS A 82 -11.18 8.06 0.41
N TYR A 83 -11.92 6.97 0.60
CA TYR A 83 -13.36 6.98 0.36
C TYR A 83 -14.07 8.04 1.23
N LEU A 84 -13.72 8.14 2.52
CA LEU A 84 -14.29 9.11 3.45
C LEU A 84 -13.89 10.57 3.14
N LEU A 85 -12.67 10.81 2.69
CA LEU A 85 -12.20 12.16 2.34
C LEU A 85 -12.77 12.68 1.02
N GLY A 86 -13.32 11.80 0.17
CA GLY A 86 -13.82 12.17 -1.15
C GLY A 86 -12.73 12.64 -2.11
N VAL A 87 -13.13 13.04 -3.32
CA VAL A 87 -12.22 13.59 -4.34
C VAL A 87 -12.01 15.07 -4.06
N ARG A 88 -10.74 15.48 -3.99
CA ARG A 88 -10.38 16.89 -3.89
C ARG A 88 -10.68 17.57 -5.24
N ALA A 89 -11.57 18.56 -5.22
CA ALA A 89 -11.94 19.36 -6.39
C ALA A 89 -10.70 20.07 -6.98
#